data_AF-A0A8K0J6D5-F1
#
_entry.id   AF-A0A8K0J6D5-F1
#
_cell.length_a   1.000
_cell.length_b   1.000
_cell.length_c   1.000
_cell.angle_alpha   90.00
_cell.angle_beta   90.00
_cell.angle_gamma   90.00
#
_symmetry.space_group_name_H-M   'P 1'
#
loop_
_entity.id
_entity.type
_entity.pdbx_description
1 polymer ?
#
loop_
_entity_poly.entity_id
_entity_poly.type
_entity_poly.pdbx_seq_one_letter_code
_entity_poly.pdbx_strand_id
1 'polypeptide(L)'
;MAWYPKYQSCQQFFVNYSQHTRPVQAVAARVNILLPFERASSRDGSARDSSDPMSSSISGVARVTLVPYIRRLVVTGFDDAATLQGFFGDDWKDGISSIHVAERRNYLFAAKSDPWLKVKAQYDMENGQTVPFLRPLTDVTESEIISAETNWSDWLAMQDWMLGPRAPLEEN
;
A
#
# COMPACT_ATOMS: atom_id res chain seq x y z
N MET A 1 9.50 18.06 -9.23
CA MET A 1 9.86 16.70 -8.76
C MET A 1 10.20 16.68 -7.25
N ALA A 2 9.45 17.40 -6.39
CA ALA A 2 9.77 17.50 -4.96
C ALA A 2 9.37 16.26 -4.13
N TRP A 3 8.49 15.40 -4.67
CA TRP A 3 7.93 14.25 -3.95
C TRP A 3 8.93 13.09 -3.76
N TYR A 4 9.77 12.81 -4.77
CA TYR A 4 10.57 11.58 -4.78
C TYR A 4 11.64 11.54 -3.67
N PRO A 5 12.35 12.64 -3.36
CA PRO A 5 13.24 12.68 -2.20
C PRO A 5 12.51 12.40 -0.87
N LYS A 6 11.26 12.89 -0.72
CA LYS A 6 10.44 12.64 0.47
C LYS A 6 9.99 11.18 0.56
N TYR A 7 9.62 10.57 -0.57
CA TYR A 7 9.36 9.14 -0.64
C TYR A 7 10.60 8.31 -0.25
N GLN A 8 11.80 8.70 -0.72
CA GLN A 8 13.05 8.03 -0.35
C GLN A 8 13.35 8.15 1.15
N SER A 9 13.11 9.31 1.76
CA SER A 9 13.19 9.52 3.21
C SER A 9 12.28 8.55 3.95
N CYS A 10 11.02 8.43 3.53
CA CYS A 10 10.05 7.49 4.10
C CYS A 10 10.52 6.03 4.00
N GLN A 11 11.07 5.67 2.84
CA GLN A 11 11.59 4.33 2.59
C GLN A 11 12.78 4.00 3.50
N GLN A 12 13.72 4.94 3.64
CA GLN A 12 14.88 4.77 4.51
C GLN A 12 14.48 4.72 5.98
N PHE A 13 13.55 5.58 6.42
CA PHE A 13 13.03 5.54 7.78
C PHE A 13 12.37 4.19 8.09
N PHE A 14 11.52 3.69 7.19
CA PHE A 14 10.85 2.41 7.37
C PHE A 14 11.83 1.25 7.50
N VAL A 15 12.82 1.19 6.60
CA VAL A 15 13.79 0.09 6.55
C VAL A 15 14.86 0.20 7.64
N ASN A 16 15.38 1.39 7.94
CA ASN A 16 16.50 1.48 8.87
C ASN A 16 16.05 1.61 10.32
N TYR A 17 14.80 2.00 10.57
CA TYR A 17 14.33 2.33 11.91
C TYR A 17 12.99 1.69 12.26
N SER A 18 11.89 2.10 11.60
CA SER A 18 10.56 1.85 12.16
C SER A 18 10.16 0.36 12.14
N GLN A 19 10.60 -0.42 11.15
CA GLN A 19 10.35 -1.88 11.12
C GLN A 19 10.88 -2.62 12.35
N HIS A 20 11.83 -2.05 13.08
CA HIS A 20 12.40 -2.65 14.29
C HIS A 20 11.68 -2.22 15.58
N THR A 21 10.69 -1.33 15.48
CA THR A 21 9.94 -0.85 16.64
C THR A 21 8.79 -1.79 17.01
N ARG A 22 8.47 -1.89 18.31
CA ARG A 22 7.37 -2.73 18.79
C ARG A 22 6.00 -2.36 18.22
N PRO A 23 5.61 -1.07 18.10
CA PRO A 23 4.33 -0.71 17.52
C PRO A 23 4.17 -1.18 16.06
N VAL A 24 5.19 -0.98 15.22
CA VAL A 24 5.17 -1.41 13.81
C VAL A 24 5.13 -2.93 13.69
N GLN A 25 5.91 -3.66 14.49
CA GLN A 25 5.87 -5.13 14.53
C GLN A 25 4.51 -5.65 14.96
N ALA A 26 3.89 -5.04 15.97
CA ALA A 26 2.57 -5.45 16.44
C ALA A 26 1.49 -5.24 15.37
N VAL A 27 1.50 -4.11 14.66
CA VAL A 27 0.60 -3.85 13.53
C VAL A 27 0.87 -4.84 12.40
N ALA A 28 2.13 -5.03 12.00
CA ALA A 28 2.51 -5.94 10.91
C ALA A 28 2.04 -7.39 11.17
N ALA A 29 2.25 -7.89 12.38
CA ALA A 29 1.75 -9.20 12.80
C ALA A 29 0.21 -9.27 12.76
N ARG A 30 -0.47 -8.23 13.27
CA ARG A 30 -1.94 -8.18 13.30
C ARG A 30 -2.57 -8.17 11.90
N VAL A 31 -1.94 -7.49 10.96
CA VAL A 31 -2.43 -7.38 9.57
C VAL A 31 -1.83 -8.43 8.64
N ASN A 32 -1.06 -9.38 9.20
CA ASN A 32 -0.40 -10.47 8.49
C ASN A 32 0.43 -10.02 7.28
N ILE A 33 1.40 -9.13 7.52
CA ILE A 33 2.37 -8.68 6.51
C ILE A 33 3.79 -8.80 7.06
N LEU A 34 4.68 -9.39 6.26
CA LEU A 34 6.09 -9.52 6.58
C LEU A 34 6.80 -8.19 6.38
N LEU A 35 7.51 -7.77 7.42
CA LEU A 35 8.44 -6.66 7.41
C LEU A 35 9.68 -6.98 6.59
N PRO A 36 10.41 -5.98 6.08
CA PRO A 36 11.56 -6.20 5.22
C PRO A 36 12.64 -7.13 5.82
N PHE A 37 12.94 -7.01 7.12
CA PHE A 37 13.95 -7.85 7.77
C PHE A 37 13.55 -9.34 7.85
N GLU A 38 12.24 -9.63 7.89
CA GLU A 38 11.71 -10.99 7.97
C GLU A 38 11.81 -11.72 6.61
N ARG A 39 11.79 -10.96 5.51
CA ARG A 39 11.94 -11.50 4.14
C ARG A 39 13.36 -11.97 3.82
N ALA A 40 14.37 -11.39 4.47
CA ALA A 40 15.74 -11.87 4.34
C ALA A 40 15.92 -13.26 4.99
N SER A 41 15.25 -13.48 6.12
CA SER A 41 15.35 -14.71 6.91
C SER A 41 14.61 -15.90 6.29
N SER A 42 13.55 -15.64 5.51
CA SER A 42 12.76 -16.68 4.83
C SER A 42 13.43 -17.27 3.58
N ARG A 43 14.47 -16.62 3.05
CA ARG A 43 15.24 -17.13 1.89
C ARG A 43 16.25 -18.22 2.25
N ASP A 44 16.59 -18.38 3.54
CA ASP A 44 17.61 -19.32 4.00
C ASP A 44 17.07 -20.74 4.29
N GLY A 45 15.78 -20.97 4.04
CA GLY A 45 15.10 -22.25 4.36
C GLY A 45 15.04 -23.28 3.22
N SER A 46 15.42 -22.94 1.97
CA SER A 46 15.30 -23.87 0.83
C SER A 46 16.52 -23.95 -0.10
N ALA A 47 17.73 -23.64 0.38
CA ALA A 47 18.95 -23.93 -0.36
C ALA A 47 19.72 -25.07 0.30
N ARG A 48 19.28 -26.31 0.05
CA ARG A 48 20.22 -27.44 0.08
C ARG A 48 21.02 -27.39 -1.21
N ASP A 49 22.33 -27.33 -1.06
CA ASP A 49 23.37 -27.65 -2.04
C ASP A 49 23.56 -26.69 -3.23
N SER A 50 24.39 -25.66 -3.05
CA SER A 50 25.42 -25.28 -4.04
C SER A 50 26.52 -24.47 -3.35
N SER A 51 27.71 -25.05 -3.25
CA SER A 51 28.94 -24.37 -2.83
C SER A 51 29.44 -23.44 -3.94
N ASP A 52 29.25 -22.12 -3.80
CA ASP A 52 29.96 -21.11 -4.58
C ASP A 52 30.37 -19.93 -3.69
N PRO A 53 31.67 -19.76 -3.35
CA PRO A 53 32.13 -18.71 -2.48
C PRO A 53 32.67 -17.53 -3.30
N MET A 54 31.84 -16.86 -4.11
CA MET A 54 32.24 -15.57 -4.68
C MET A 54 31.04 -14.78 -5.25
N SER A 55 30.20 -14.23 -4.38
CA SER A 55 29.50 -12.99 -4.73
C SER A 55 29.51 -12.07 -3.52
N SER A 56 30.53 -11.24 -3.51
CA SER A 56 30.69 -10.03 -2.72
C SER A 56 29.35 -9.37 -2.38
N SER A 57 29.07 -9.31 -1.08
CA SER A 57 28.46 -8.17 -0.37
C SER A 57 28.15 -6.96 -1.26
N ILE A 58 27.00 -6.98 -1.93
CA ILE A 58 26.31 -5.74 -2.23
C ILE A 58 25.39 -5.54 -1.04
N SER A 59 25.81 -4.67 -0.11
CA SER A 59 24.94 -3.98 0.85
C SER A 59 23.95 -3.09 0.08
N GLY A 60 23.22 -3.69 -0.85
CA GLY A 60 22.10 -3.10 -1.53
C GLY A 60 20.95 -3.31 -0.59
N VAL A 61 20.60 -2.28 0.18
CA VAL A 61 19.29 -2.20 0.81
C VAL A 61 18.30 -2.60 -0.27
N ALA A 62 17.74 -3.80 -0.17
CA ALA A 62 16.76 -4.27 -1.14
C ALA A 62 15.74 -3.15 -1.26
N ARG A 63 15.47 -2.66 -2.48
CA ARG A 63 14.54 -1.54 -2.67
C ARG A 63 13.15 -1.98 -2.21
N VAL A 64 12.85 -1.76 -0.94
CA VAL A 64 11.56 -2.10 -0.34
C VAL A 64 10.53 -1.13 -0.92
N THR A 65 9.56 -1.65 -1.65
CA THR A 65 8.39 -0.86 -2.05
C THR A 65 7.49 -0.61 -0.83
N LEU A 66 7.05 0.64 -0.64
CA LEU A 66 6.12 1.00 0.44
C LEU A 66 4.67 0.64 0.10
N VAL A 67 4.35 0.48 -1.19
CA VAL A 67 2.98 0.26 -1.68
C VAL A 67 2.29 -0.93 -1.00
N PRO A 68 2.88 -2.13 -0.85
CA PRO A 68 2.19 -3.24 -0.21
C PRO A 68 1.81 -2.98 1.25
N TYR A 69 2.64 -2.23 1.98
CA TYR A 69 2.37 -1.84 3.36
C TYR A 69 1.24 -0.81 3.42
N ILE A 70 1.28 0.23 2.58
CA ILE A 70 0.21 1.23 2.47
C ILE A 70 -1.12 0.54 2.13
N ARG A 71 -1.13 -0.35 1.13
CA ARG A 71 -2.31 -1.14 0.76
C ARG A 71 -2.87 -1.94 1.92
N ARG A 72 -2.01 -2.67 2.64
CA ARG A 72 -2.45 -3.49 3.77
C ARG A 72 -2.99 -2.63 4.91
N LEU A 73 -2.33 -1.53 5.24
CA LEU A 73 -2.76 -0.60 6.28
C LEU A 73 -4.12 0.02 5.95
N VAL A 74 -4.34 0.49 4.72
CA VAL A 74 -5.61 1.07 4.27
C VAL A 74 -6.77 0.09 4.45
N VAL A 75 -6.66 -1.13 3.89
CA VAL A 75 -7.79 -2.06 3.91
C VAL A 75 -8.08 -2.70 5.26
N THR A 76 -7.11 -2.67 6.17
CA THR A 76 -7.29 -3.11 7.55
C THR A 76 -7.63 -1.95 8.49
N GLY A 77 -7.65 -0.71 7.98
CA GLY A 77 -7.94 0.54 8.69
C GLY A 77 -6.92 0.90 9.76
N PHE A 78 -5.64 0.73 9.44
CA PHE A 78 -4.46 1.19 10.17
C PHE A 78 -3.74 2.30 9.40
N ASP A 79 -4.50 3.16 8.72
CA ASP A 79 -3.98 4.24 7.87
C ASP A 79 -4.25 5.64 8.45
N ASP A 80 -4.44 5.75 9.77
CA ASP A 80 -4.52 7.01 10.46
C ASP A 80 -3.15 7.73 10.49
N ALA A 81 -3.18 9.05 10.73
CA ALA A 81 -1.99 9.89 10.68
C ALA A 81 -0.88 9.43 11.64
N ALA A 82 -1.22 8.93 12.83
CA ALA A 82 -0.23 8.48 13.81
C ALA A 82 0.41 7.16 13.37
N THR A 83 -0.39 6.22 12.85
CA THR A 83 0.15 4.96 12.30
C THR A 83 1.04 5.22 11.08
N LEU A 84 0.62 6.07 10.14
CA LEU A 84 1.41 6.41 8.96
C LEU A 84 2.72 7.10 9.32
N GLN A 85 2.70 8.04 10.26
CA GLN A 85 3.94 8.66 10.78
C GLN A 85 4.82 7.63 11.48
N GLY A 86 4.23 6.72 12.26
CA GLY A 86 4.97 5.65 12.94
C GLY A 86 5.68 4.70 11.98
N PHE A 87 5.05 4.37 10.84
CA PHE A 87 5.66 3.53 9.81
C PHE A 87 6.67 4.30 8.94
N PHE A 88 6.36 5.52 8.51
CA PHE A 88 7.06 6.18 7.41
C PHE A 88 7.81 7.47 7.80
N GLY A 89 7.75 7.88 9.07
CA GLY A 89 8.49 9.03 9.59
C GLY A 89 7.82 10.36 9.27
N ASP A 90 8.47 11.46 9.63
CA ASP A 90 7.85 12.80 9.58
C ASP A 90 7.55 13.30 8.16
N ASP A 91 8.30 12.81 7.17
CA ASP A 91 8.12 13.15 5.77
C ASP A 91 6.93 12.43 5.10
N TRP A 92 6.19 11.58 5.82
CA TRP A 92 5.13 10.73 5.23
C TRP A 92 4.08 11.52 4.45
N LYS A 93 3.72 12.73 4.92
CA LYS A 93 2.70 13.57 4.27
C LYS A 93 3.11 13.97 2.85
N ASP A 94 4.37 14.32 2.64
CA ASP A 94 4.86 14.69 1.31
C ASP A 94 5.35 13.47 0.53
N GLY A 95 5.78 12.43 1.25
CA GLY A 95 6.47 11.28 0.71
C GLY A 95 5.58 10.11 0.34
N ILE A 96 4.36 9.95 0.90
CA ILE A 96 3.46 8.84 0.56
C ILE A 96 1.99 9.23 0.39
N SER A 97 1.59 10.47 0.71
CA SER A 97 0.18 10.88 0.70
C SER A 97 -0.52 10.61 -0.64
N SER A 98 0.15 10.85 -1.77
CA SER A 98 -0.43 10.53 -3.09
C SER A 98 -0.76 9.05 -3.27
N ILE A 99 0.08 8.14 -2.77
CA ILE A 99 -0.16 6.70 -2.80
C ILE A 99 -1.27 6.32 -1.83
N HIS A 100 -1.26 6.89 -0.62
CA HIS A 100 -2.27 6.64 0.41
C HIS A 100 -3.67 7.05 -0.06
N VAL A 101 -3.81 8.28 -0.58
CA VAL A 101 -5.08 8.79 -1.14
C VAL A 101 -5.53 7.96 -2.35
N ALA A 102 -4.60 7.59 -3.24
CA ALA A 102 -4.93 6.74 -4.37
C ALA A 102 -5.46 5.37 -3.92
N GLU A 103 -4.85 4.77 -2.91
CA GLU A 103 -5.26 3.46 -2.43
C GLU A 103 -6.59 3.48 -1.68
N ARG A 104 -6.86 4.51 -0.86
CA ARG A 104 -8.19 4.68 -0.23
C ARG A 104 -9.29 4.73 -1.27
N ARG A 105 -9.08 5.49 -2.36
CA ARG A 105 -10.01 5.53 -3.50
C ARG A 105 -10.14 4.17 -4.20
N ASN A 106 -9.03 3.50 -4.47
CA ASN A 106 -9.05 2.15 -5.07
C ASN A 106 -9.86 1.17 -4.22
N TYR A 107 -9.74 1.26 -2.90
CA TYR A 107 -10.46 0.38 -1.99
C TYR A 107 -11.97 0.67 -1.99
N LEU A 108 -12.38 1.94 -2.05
CA LEU A 108 -13.78 2.32 -2.29
C LEU A 108 -14.30 1.73 -3.61
N PHE A 109 -13.49 1.78 -4.68
CA PHE A 109 -13.88 1.25 -6.00
C PHE A 109 -14.03 -0.25 -5.97
N ALA A 110 -13.07 -0.95 -5.37
CA ALA A 110 -13.13 -2.40 -5.20
C ALA A 110 -14.38 -2.80 -4.41
N ALA A 111 -14.64 -2.13 -3.28
CA ALA A 111 -15.82 -2.38 -2.45
C ALA A 111 -17.16 -2.10 -3.17
N LYS A 112 -17.20 -1.13 -4.10
CA LYS A 112 -18.38 -0.80 -4.91
C LYS A 112 -18.59 -1.78 -6.07
N SER A 113 -17.51 -2.37 -6.61
CA SER A 113 -17.52 -3.11 -7.88
C SER A 113 -17.63 -4.62 -7.76
N ASP A 114 -17.17 -5.20 -6.65
CA ASP A 114 -17.07 -6.66 -6.50
C ASP A 114 -17.51 -7.17 -5.12
N PRO A 115 -17.92 -8.45 -4.98
CA PRO A 115 -18.26 -9.03 -3.69
C PRO A 115 -17.08 -9.02 -2.72
N TRP A 116 -17.38 -8.91 -1.42
CA TRP A 116 -16.39 -8.81 -0.34
C TRP A 116 -15.27 -9.87 -0.40
N LEU A 117 -15.61 -11.14 -0.67
CA LEU A 117 -14.61 -12.22 -0.78
C LEU A 117 -13.61 -11.99 -1.92
N LYS A 118 -14.09 -11.49 -3.07
CA LYS A 118 -13.23 -11.21 -4.23
C LYS A 118 -12.35 -10.01 -3.98
N VAL A 119 -12.91 -8.93 -3.40
CA VAL A 119 -12.13 -7.75 -2.98
C VAL A 119 -11.04 -8.14 -2.00
N LYS A 120 -11.38 -8.92 -0.96
CA LYS A 120 -10.42 -9.38 0.06
C LYS A 120 -9.26 -10.15 -0.57
N ALA A 121 -9.53 -11.06 -1.50
CA ALA A 121 -8.50 -11.85 -2.17
C ALA A 121 -7.50 -10.99 -2.98
N GLN A 122 -7.90 -9.82 -3.48
CA GLN A 122 -6.99 -8.89 -4.19
C GLN A 122 -5.92 -8.26 -3.29
N TYR A 123 -6.05 -8.40 -1.97
CA TYR A 123 -5.09 -7.88 -0.99
C TYR A 123 -4.20 -8.97 -0.39
N ASP A 124 -4.39 -10.23 -0.78
CA ASP A 124 -3.49 -11.32 -0.42
C ASP A 124 -2.13 -11.16 -1.11
N MET A 125 -1.08 -11.64 -0.45
CA MET A 125 0.31 -11.58 -0.94
C MET A 125 0.94 -12.97 -0.84
N GLU A 126 2.07 -13.16 -1.55
CA GLU A 126 2.86 -14.38 -1.51
C GLU A 126 3.34 -14.75 -0.10
N ASN A 127 3.81 -15.99 0.07
CA ASN A 127 4.35 -16.52 1.33
C ASN A 127 3.33 -16.53 2.49
N GLY A 128 2.06 -16.82 2.19
CA GLY A 128 1.01 -16.97 3.20
C GLY A 128 0.52 -15.65 3.83
N GLN A 129 0.90 -14.50 3.27
CA GLN A 129 0.48 -13.19 3.74
C GLN A 129 -0.95 -12.85 3.27
N THR A 130 -1.94 -13.64 3.70
CA THR A 130 -3.35 -13.36 3.43
C THR A 130 -3.85 -12.20 4.28
N VAL A 131 -4.62 -11.27 3.71
CA VAL A 131 -5.24 -10.20 4.50
C VAL A 131 -6.23 -10.83 5.51
N PRO A 132 -6.12 -10.55 6.81
CA PRO A 132 -6.92 -11.26 7.81
C PRO A 132 -8.37 -10.78 7.85
N PHE A 133 -8.60 -9.50 7.58
CA PHE A 133 -9.93 -8.87 7.57
C PHE A 133 -9.91 -7.61 6.72
N LEU A 134 -11.08 -7.17 6.28
CA LEU A 134 -11.30 -5.87 5.67
C LEU A 134 -12.05 -4.98 6.65
N ARG A 135 -11.71 -3.68 6.70
CA ARG A 135 -12.40 -2.68 7.50
C ARG A 135 -12.94 -1.58 6.60
N PRO A 136 -14.16 -1.07 6.80
CA PRO A 136 -14.59 0.17 6.14
C PRO A 136 -13.62 1.31 6.46
N LEU A 137 -13.41 2.22 5.50
CA LEU A 137 -12.57 3.41 5.73
C LEU A 137 -13.16 4.26 6.86
N THR A 138 -12.30 4.77 7.72
CA THR A 138 -12.67 5.75 8.75
C THR A 138 -12.33 7.17 8.29
N ASP A 139 -13.00 8.15 8.90
CA ASP A 139 -12.74 9.58 8.71
C ASP A 139 -12.82 10.04 7.25
N VAL A 140 -13.68 9.38 6.46
CA VAL A 140 -13.90 9.72 5.04
C VAL A 140 -14.63 11.06 4.99
N THR A 141 -14.00 12.06 4.38
CA THR A 141 -14.61 13.38 4.20
C THR A 141 -15.59 13.36 3.03
N GLU A 142 -16.57 14.26 3.04
CA GLU A 142 -17.48 14.44 1.91
C GLU A 142 -16.71 14.74 0.60
N SER A 143 -15.64 15.54 0.68
CA SER A 143 -14.76 15.80 -0.46
C SER A 143 -14.06 14.54 -0.98
N GLU A 144 -13.69 13.60 -0.11
CA GLU A 144 -13.10 12.32 -0.51
C GLU A 144 -14.14 11.44 -1.21
N ILE A 145 -15.39 11.42 -0.71
CA ILE A 145 -16.50 10.69 -1.34
C ILE A 145 -16.80 11.25 -2.73
N ILE A 146 -16.97 12.56 -2.86
CA ILE A 146 -17.24 13.22 -4.15
C ILE A 146 -16.09 12.94 -5.11
N SER A 147 -14.84 13.10 -4.68
CA SER A 147 -13.68 12.80 -5.52
C SER A 147 -13.65 11.33 -5.95
N ALA A 148 -14.03 10.40 -5.08
CA ALA A 148 -14.14 8.99 -5.44
C ALA A 148 -15.26 8.75 -6.46
N GLU A 149 -16.46 9.30 -6.24
CA GLU A 149 -17.61 9.20 -7.17
C GLU A 149 -17.28 9.76 -8.56
N THR A 150 -16.64 10.93 -8.66
CA THR A 150 -16.23 11.52 -9.95
C THR A 150 -15.23 10.61 -10.66
N ASN A 151 -14.18 10.18 -9.97
CA ASN A 151 -13.18 9.29 -10.56
C ASN A 151 -13.77 7.93 -10.97
N TRP A 152 -14.79 7.45 -10.25
CA TRP A 152 -15.50 6.22 -10.59
C TRP A 152 -16.28 6.39 -11.89
N SER A 153 -16.99 7.51 -12.04
CA SER A 153 -17.69 7.87 -13.27
C SER A 153 -16.73 8.02 -14.45
N ASP A 154 -15.59 8.68 -14.27
CA ASP A 154 -14.56 8.80 -15.30
C ASP A 154 -14.01 7.43 -15.73
N TRP A 155 -13.81 6.54 -14.76
CA TRP A 155 -13.34 5.18 -15.04
C TRP A 155 -14.39 4.36 -15.81
N LEU A 156 -15.67 4.45 -15.44
CA LEU A 156 -16.76 3.84 -16.20
C LEU A 156 -16.85 4.41 -17.62
N ALA A 157 -16.73 5.73 -17.77
CA ALA A 157 -16.69 6.37 -19.07
C ALA A 157 -15.50 5.87 -19.90
N MET A 158 -14.33 5.65 -19.30
CA MET A 158 -13.20 5.01 -19.96
C MET A 158 -13.52 3.57 -20.38
N GLN A 159 -14.18 2.77 -19.53
CA GLN A 159 -14.56 1.40 -19.84
C GLN A 159 -15.54 1.34 -21.01
N ASP A 160 -16.51 2.25 -21.04
CA ASP A 160 -17.54 2.35 -22.08
C ASP A 160 -17.05 3.13 -23.32
N TRP A 161 -15.76 3.49 -23.37
CA TRP A 161 -15.12 4.29 -24.41
C TRP A 161 -15.81 5.65 -24.67
N MET A 162 -16.50 6.16 -23.65
CA MET A 162 -17.15 7.47 -23.58
C MET A 162 -16.14 8.55 -23.17
N LEU A 163 -15.02 8.62 -23.90
CA LEU A 163 -13.98 9.62 -23.69
C LEU A 163 -14.02 10.68 -24.81
N GLY A 164 -13.65 11.92 -24.49
CA GLY A 164 -13.57 13.01 -25.46
C GLY A 164 -14.93 13.36 -26.06
N PRO A 165 -15.10 13.42 -27.41
CA PRO A 165 -16.37 13.78 -28.05
C PRO A 165 -17.58 12.89 -27.72
N ARG A 166 -17.35 11.74 -27.07
CA ARG A 166 -18.38 10.80 -26.63
C ARG A 166 -18.73 10.92 -25.13
N ALA A 167 -18.06 11.80 -24.39
CA ALA A 167 -18.40 12.06 -23.00
C ALA A 167 -19.80 12.72 -22.94
N PRO A 168 -20.60 12.43 -21.89
CA PRO A 168 -21.87 13.13 -21.69
C PRO A 168 -21.63 14.65 -21.61
N LEU A 169 -22.53 15.44 -22.19
CA LEU A 169 -22.51 16.88 -21.97
C LEU A 169 -22.91 17.14 -20.52
N GLU A 170 -22.10 17.89 -19.77
CA GLU A 170 -22.52 18.33 -18.43
C GLU A 170 -23.73 19.27 -18.58
N GLU A 171 -24.90 18.81 -18.14
CA GLU A 171 -26.08 19.67 -18.00
C GLU A 171 -25.85 20.60 -16.80
N ASN A 172 -25.83 21.90 -17.09
CA ASN A 172 -25.52 22.99 -16.16
C ASN A 172 -26.70 23.37 -15.27
#